data_AF-M2SF58-F1
#
_entry.id   AF-M2SF58-F1
#
_cell.length_a   1.000
_cell.length_b   1.000
_cell.length_c   1.000
_cell.angle_alpha   90.00
_cell.angle_beta   90.00
_cell.angle_gamma   90.00
#
_symmetry.space_group_name_H-M   'P 1'
#
loop_
_entity.id
_entity.type
_entity.pdbx_description
1 polymer ?
#
loop_
_entity_poly.entity_id
_entity_poly.type
_entity_poly.pdbx_seq_one_letter_code
_entity_poly.pdbx_strand_id
1 'polypeptide(L)'
;MTDKVALRRALLSVSDKTGLADLGRALSARGVELVSTGGTAKALREAGLEVRDISDLTGFPEMMDGRVKTLHPKVHGGLLSVRSNAAHKASMMEHDIPAIDLVVVNLYPFEATVARGAERAEIIENIDIGGPSMVRSAAKNHESVAIVTDPADYTALTAELEAEDGQTTLALRKRLAAKAYAATAAYDSAIASWFAFSDQGETHPETLTVAMTRGSALRYGENPHQAAAVYVPRGPHASGVAQAEQVQGKDLSYNNLNDAEGALDLISEFRDEGATVAIIKHANPCGVASGDDIEAAYRAALACDPVSAFGGIIASNRTLDEAAAEAITGIFTEVVIAPDADAAARAVFAKKKNLRLLLTGDLPAPGRPGLLLKTITGGVLVQGRDNALVEDELKLVTKRAPSEAERRDMMFAWRVAKHVKSNAIVYARDGATAGIGAGQMSRLDSARIAAWKARDAAEAAGWAEPKTRGSAVASDAFFPFADGLIAAAEAGATAIIQPGGSIRDEEVIAAADERDLTMMLTGMRHFRH
;
A
#
# COMPACT_ATOMS: atom_id res chain seq x y z
N MET A 1 13.20 -15.31 39.87
CA MET A 1 11.91 -14.59 39.92
C MET A 1 10.83 -15.59 39.59
N THR A 2 9.65 -15.49 40.20
CA THR A 2 8.51 -16.28 39.74
C THR A 2 8.13 -15.79 38.35
N ASP A 3 7.84 -16.69 37.41
CA ASP A 3 7.40 -16.30 36.07
C ASP A 3 6.05 -15.55 36.09
N LYS A 4 5.33 -15.65 37.21
CA LYS A 4 4.03 -15.02 37.46
C LYS A 4 4.15 -13.79 38.37
N VAL A 5 3.38 -12.75 38.04
CA VAL A 5 3.30 -11.49 38.82
C VAL A 5 1.83 -11.17 39.07
N ALA A 6 1.43 -11.09 40.34
CA ALA A 6 0.09 -10.69 40.74
C ALA A 6 -0.14 -9.20 40.47
N LEU A 7 -1.31 -8.86 39.92
CA LEU A 7 -1.70 -7.47 39.76
C LEU A 7 -2.28 -6.93 41.05
N ARG A 8 -1.68 -5.87 41.60
CA ARG A 8 -2.21 -5.15 42.77
C ARG A 8 -2.62 -3.74 42.40
N ARG A 9 -1.93 -3.11 41.44
CA ARG A 9 -2.23 -1.76 40.98
C ARG A 9 -2.13 -1.63 39.47
N ALA A 10 -3.16 -1.05 38.87
CA ALA A 10 -3.23 -0.72 37.45
C ALA A 10 -3.28 0.78 37.24
N LEU A 11 -2.40 1.31 36.38
CA LEU A 11 -2.43 2.69 35.93
C LEU A 11 -3.08 2.76 34.53
N LEU A 12 -4.24 3.41 34.44
CA LEU A 12 -5.02 3.52 33.20
C LEU A 12 -5.05 4.98 32.73
N SER A 13 -4.63 5.22 31.49
CA SER A 13 -4.69 6.53 30.84
C SER A 13 -4.86 6.35 29.34
N VAL A 14 -6.11 6.34 28.87
CA VAL A 14 -6.46 6.03 27.48
C VAL A 14 -7.22 7.16 26.80
N SER A 15 -6.88 7.38 25.54
CA SER A 15 -7.62 8.25 24.61
C SER A 15 -8.87 7.53 24.11
N ASP A 16 -8.69 6.34 23.51
CA ASP A 16 -9.76 5.43 23.12
C ASP A 16 -10.26 4.63 24.33
N LYS A 17 -11.56 4.78 24.63
CA LYS A 17 -12.22 4.20 25.82
C LYS A 17 -12.98 2.90 25.50
N THR A 18 -12.84 2.37 24.28
CA THR A 18 -13.45 1.11 23.88
C THR A 18 -13.07 0.00 24.86
N GLY A 19 -14.07 -0.68 25.44
CA GLY A 19 -13.88 -1.78 26.40
C GLY A 19 -13.29 -1.38 27.77
N LEU A 20 -13.06 -0.09 28.05
CA LEU A 20 -12.42 0.38 29.28
C LEU A 20 -13.21 0.01 30.54
N ALA A 21 -14.54 0.16 30.50
CA ALA A 21 -15.40 -0.13 31.65
C ALA A 21 -15.36 -1.61 32.03
N ASP A 22 -15.39 -2.50 31.02
CA ASP A 22 -15.37 -3.96 31.24
C ASP A 22 -14.01 -4.41 31.80
N LEU A 23 -12.91 -3.87 31.25
CA LEU A 23 -11.57 -4.10 31.80
C LEU A 23 -11.49 -3.62 33.25
N GLY A 24 -11.98 -2.41 33.54
CA GLY A 24 -11.99 -1.84 34.88
C GLY A 24 -12.75 -2.70 35.89
N ARG A 25 -13.93 -3.21 35.51
CA ARG A 25 -14.70 -4.16 36.34
C ARG A 25 -13.95 -5.46 36.59
N ALA A 26 -13.33 -6.03 35.55
CA ALA A 26 -12.55 -7.26 35.69
C ALA A 26 -11.35 -7.10 36.64
N LEU A 27 -10.65 -5.96 36.57
CA LEU A 27 -9.54 -5.64 37.47
C LEU A 27 -10.03 -5.41 38.91
N SER A 28 -11.07 -4.60 39.08
CA SER A 28 -11.64 -4.27 40.39
C SER A 28 -12.21 -5.50 41.10
N ALA A 29 -12.87 -6.42 40.38
CA ALA A 29 -13.36 -7.68 40.93
C ALA A 29 -12.26 -8.59 41.52
N ARG A 30 -11.00 -8.38 41.11
CA ARG A 30 -9.82 -9.08 41.62
C ARG A 30 -9.05 -8.27 42.69
N GLY A 31 -9.62 -7.17 43.17
CA GLY A 31 -9.00 -6.30 44.17
C GLY A 31 -7.83 -5.47 43.66
N VAL A 32 -7.73 -5.26 42.33
CA VAL A 32 -6.70 -4.40 41.75
C VAL A 32 -7.09 -2.93 41.96
N GLU A 33 -6.20 -2.14 42.58
CA GLU A 33 -6.38 -0.70 42.72
C GLU A 33 -6.27 -0.01 41.35
N LEU A 34 -7.30 0.72 40.96
CA LEU A 34 -7.32 1.50 39.72
C LEU A 34 -6.79 2.90 40.00
N VAL A 35 -5.72 3.27 39.30
CA VAL A 35 -5.16 4.62 39.29
C VAL A 35 -5.36 5.23 37.92
N SER A 36 -5.88 6.46 37.86
CA SER A 36 -6.13 7.13 36.58
C SER A 36 -6.11 8.66 36.70
N THR A 37 -6.38 9.35 35.60
CA THR A 37 -6.48 10.82 35.53
C THR A 37 -7.42 11.25 34.41
N GLY A 38 -7.92 12.49 34.51
CA GLY A 38 -8.69 13.16 33.46
C GLY A 38 -9.91 12.36 32.99
N GLY A 39 -10.11 12.34 31.67
CA GLY A 39 -11.26 11.67 31.05
C GLY A 39 -11.30 10.15 31.24
N THR A 40 -10.16 9.50 31.53
CA THR A 40 -10.14 8.06 31.82
C THR A 40 -10.71 7.79 33.22
N ALA A 41 -10.27 8.56 34.23
CA ALA A 41 -10.78 8.45 35.59
C ALA A 41 -12.29 8.71 35.65
N LYS A 42 -12.76 9.73 34.93
CA LYS A 42 -14.18 10.06 34.81
C LYS A 42 -15.00 8.88 34.27
N ALA A 43 -14.58 8.29 33.14
CA ALA A 43 -15.28 7.17 32.52
C ALA A 43 -15.36 5.92 33.42
N LEU A 44 -14.29 5.62 34.16
CA LEU A 44 -14.26 4.51 35.11
C LEU A 44 -15.20 4.76 36.30
N ARG A 45 -15.23 5.99 36.84
CA ARG A 45 -16.14 6.39 37.93
C ARG A 45 -17.61 6.34 37.50
N GLU A 46 -17.91 6.77 36.28
CA GLU A 46 -19.26 6.67 35.69
C GLU A 46 -19.72 5.20 35.53
N ALA A 47 -18.78 4.27 35.36
CA ALA A 47 -19.06 2.83 35.40
C ALA A 47 -19.27 2.28 36.84
N GLY A 48 -19.16 3.12 37.86
CA GLY A 48 -19.33 2.76 39.27
C GLY A 48 -18.09 2.15 39.92
N LEU A 49 -16.90 2.41 39.38
CA LEU A 49 -15.64 1.88 39.90
C LEU A 49 -14.95 2.90 40.82
N GLU A 50 -14.31 2.40 41.88
CA GLU A 50 -13.40 3.21 42.69
C GLU A 50 -12.09 3.46 41.94
N VAL A 51 -11.69 4.72 41.85
CA VAL A 51 -10.51 5.17 41.12
C VAL A 51 -9.76 6.20 41.94
N ARG A 52 -8.48 5.91 42.21
CA ARG A 52 -7.55 6.86 42.80
C ARG A 52 -7.00 7.80 41.74
N ASP A 53 -6.98 9.10 42.00
CA ASP A 53 -6.39 10.05 41.08
C ASP A 53 -4.85 9.96 41.11
N ILE A 54 -4.22 10.18 39.95
CA ILE A 54 -2.76 10.15 39.84
C ILE A 54 -2.09 11.19 40.76
N SER A 55 -2.74 12.34 40.99
CA SER A 55 -2.27 13.38 41.92
C SER A 55 -2.18 12.87 43.36
N ASP A 56 -3.06 11.95 43.76
CA ASP A 56 -3.04 11.35 45.10
C ASP A 56 -1.93 10.30 45.22
N LEU A 57 -1.54 9.69 44.09
CA LEU A 57 -0.40 8.78 44.04
C LEU A 57 0.93 9.55 44.11
N THR A 58 1.02 10.67 43.38
CA THR A 58 2.25 11.47 43.29
C THR A 58 2.41 12.42 44.47
N GLY A 59 1.31 12.95 45.01
CA GLY A 59 1.30 14.10 45.91
C GLY A 59 1.57 15.43 45.18
N PHE A 60 1.40 15.46 43.85
CA PHE A 60 1.71 16.62 43.01
C PHE A 60 0.50 16.97 42.12
N PRO A 61 0.09 18.26 42.07
CA PRO A 61 -1.09 18.68 41.31
C PRO A 61 -0.86 18.66 39.79
N GLU A 62 -1.94 18.71 39.02
CA GLU A 62 -1.86 18.90 37.57
C GLU A 62 -1.39 20.34 37.26
N MET A 63 -0.45 20.50 36.32
CA MET A 63 0.11 21.80 35.92
C MET A 63 0.44 21.82 34.42
N MET A 64 0.62 23.03 33.86
CA MET A 64 0.93 23.24 32.43
C MET A 64 -0.06 22.52 31.52
N ASP A 65 -1.35 22.69 31.80
CA ASP A 65 -2.46 22.06 31.08
C ASP A 65 -2.36 20.53 30.99
N GLY A 66 -1.74 19.90 32.00
CA GLY A 66 -1.62 18.45 32.11
C GLY A 66 -0.41 17.84 31.40
N ARG A 67 0.47 18.66 30.80
CA ARG A 67 1.65 18.21 30.03
C ARG A 67 2.66 17.38 30.83
N VAL A 68 2.73 17.56 32.15
CA VAL A 68 3.76 16.92 33.00
C VAL A 68 3.20 15.97 34.06
N LYS A 69 1.90 15.68 34.05
CA LYS A 69 1.21 15.02 35.17
C LYS A 69 1.68 13.60 35.50
N THR A 70 2.20 12.85 34.53
CA THR A 70 2.72 11.49 34.74
C THR A 70 4.25 11.41 34.73
N LEU A 71 4.94 12.51 34.41
CA LEU A 71 6.41 12.60 34.37
C LEU A 71 6.98 12.78 35.79
N HIS A 72 6.67 11.83 36.67
CA HIS A 72 6.97 11.92 38.09
C HIS A 72 7.73 10.67 38.60
N PRO A 73 8.72 10.82 39.50
CA PRO A 73 9.48 9.69 40.03
C PRO A 73 8.63 8.63 40.75
N LYS A 74 7.53 9.01 41.41
CA LYS A 74 6.62 8.01 42.01
C LYS A 74 5.90 7.15 40.97
N VAL A 75 5.66 7.66 39.76
CA VAL A 75 5.09 6.89 38.65
C VAL A 75 6.20 6.05 38.02
N HIS A 76 7.26 6.70 37.51
CA HIS A 76 8.32 6.00 36.78
C HIS A 76 9.16 5.07 37.66
N GLY A 77 9.41 5.41 38.92
CA GLY A 77 10.03 4.52 39.90
C GLY A 77 9.13 3.32 40.20
N GLY A 78 7.81 3.54 40.28
CA GLY A 78 6.81 2.49 40.37
C GLY A 78 6.83 1.53 39.19
N LEU A 79 7.10 2.04 37.98
CA LEU A 79 7.18 1.25 36.75
C LEU A 79 8.54 0.59 36.51
N LEU A 80 9.65 1.25 36.85
CA LEU A 80 11.01 0.85 36.45
C LEU A 80 11.79 0.10 37.53
N SER A 81 11.31 0.05 38.76
CA SER A 81 12.00 -0.68 39.82
C SER A 81 12.10 -2.17 39.49
N VAL A 82 13.31 -2.72 39.47
CA VAL A 82 13.54 -4.15 39.30
C VAL A 82 13.15 -4.86 40.60
N ARG A 83 12.01 -5.55 40.60
CA ARG A 83 11.39 -6.11 41.82
C ARG A 83 12.20 -7.21 42.48
N SER A 84 13.20 -7.77 41.82
CA SER A 84 14.12 -8.74 42.42
C SER A 84 15.33 -8.09 43.09
N ASN A 85 15.63 -6.82 42.79
CA ASN A 85 16.79 -6.12 43.30
C ASN A 85 16.51 -5.50 44.69
N ALA A 86 17.30 -5.88 45.68
CA ALA A 86 17.13 -5.42 47.06
C ALA A 86 17.32 -3.90 47.22
N ALA A 87 18.28 -3.29 46.52
CA ALA A 87 18.52 -1.85 46.57
C ALA A 87 17.33 -1.08 45.97
N HIS A 88 16.76 -1.55 44.86
CA HIS A 88 15.57 -0.92 44.28
C HIS A 88 14.38 -0.99 45.24
N LYS A 89 14.15 -2.13 45.91
CA LYS A 89 13.09 -2.25 46.93
C LYS A 89 13.31 -1.28 48.08
N ALA A 90 14.54 -1.16 48.58
CA ALA A 90 14.88 -0.25 49.67
C ALA A 90 14.56 1.20 49.29
N SER A 91 15.00 1.65 48.10
CA SER A 91 14.69 3.00 47.61
C SER A 91 13.20 3.23 47.41
N MET A 92 12.45 2.23 46.95
CA MET A 92 11.00 2.35 46.84
C MET A 92 10.31 2.54 48.19
N MET A 93 10.77 1.82 49.22
CA MET A 93 10.25 1.96 50.58
C MET A 93 10.64 3.31 51.20
N GLU A 94 11.90 3.72 51.04
CA GLU A 94 12.43 4.97 51.58
C GLU A 94 11.72 6.21 51.02
N HIS A 95 11.30 6.17 49.75
CA HIS A 95 10.69 7.30 49.05
C HIS A 95 9.19 7.15 48.81
N ASP A 96 8.53 6.21 49.50
CA ASP A 96 7.10 5.93 49.37
C ASP A 96 6.64 5.78 47.91
N ILE A 97 7.42 5.02 47.13
CA ILE A 97 7.13 4.77 45.71
C ILE A 97 6.23 3.52 45.62
N PRO A 98 4.98 3.67 45.18
CA PRO A 98 4.07 2.54 45.03
C PRO A 98 4.44 1.69 43.81
N ALA A 99 4.36 0.37 43.95
CA ALA A 99 4.46 -0.55 42.81
C ALA A 99 3.27 -0.38 41.86
N ILE A 100 3.53 -0.38 40.56
CA ILE A 100 2.51 -0.45 39.50
C ILE A 100 2.81 -1.73 38.72
N ASP A 101 1.79 -2.57 38.53
CA ASP A 101 1.95 -3.92 37.97
C ASP A 101 1.33 -4.03 36.57
N LEU A 102 0.35 -3.18 36.27
CA LEU A 102 -0.29 -3.06 34.97
C LEU A 102 -0.34 -1.59 34.54
N VAL A 103 -0.03 -1.33 33.28
CA VAL A 103 -0.27 -0.05 32.62
C VAL A 103 -1.19 -0.27 31.42
N VAL A 104 -2.21 0.56 31.28
CA VAL A 104 -3.12 0.56 30.14
C VAL A 104 -3.11 1.96 29.54
N VAL A 105 -2.43 2.12 28.41
CA VAL A 105 -2.23 3.41 27.75
C VAL A 105 -2.29 3.22 26.24
N ASN A 106 -3.28 3.82 25.58
CA ASN A 106 -3.24 4.01 24.12
C ASN A 106 -2.89 5.48 23.83
N LEU A 107 -2.00 5.67 22.84
CA LEU A 107 -1.45 6.98 22.50
C LEU A 107 -2.53 7.87 21.87
N TYR A 108 -2.38 9.19 22.02
CA TYR A 108 -3.25 10.14 21.34
C TYR A 108 -3.28 9.87 19.83
N PRO A 109 -4.42 10.08 19.16
CA PRO A 109 -4.57 9.80 17.75
C PRO A 109 -3.92 10.91 16.91
N PHE A 110 -2.60 11.10 17.06
CA PHE A 110 -1.80 12.09 16.32
C PHE A 110 -2.01 11.94 14.81
N GLU A 111 -1.95 10.70 14.31
CA GLU A 111 -2.23 10.38 12.91
C GLU A 111 -3.61 10.91 12.46
N ALA A 112 -4.65 10.79 13.31
CA ALA A 112 -6.00 11.29 12.99
C ALA A 112 -6.09 12.82 13.06
N THR A 113 -5.31 13.45 13.95
CA THR A 113 -5.19 14.92 14.03
C THR A 113 -4.55 15.51 12.78
N VAL A 114 -3.48 14.89 12.28
CA VAL A 114 -2.89 15.28 11.00
C VAL A 114 -3.85 15.01 9.84
N ALA A 115 -4.49 13.85 9.81
CA ALA A 115 -5.38 13.46 8.71
C ALA A 115 -6.62 14.37 8.56
N ARG A 116 -7.12 14.98 9.64
CA ARG A 116 -8.24 15.95 9.57
C ARG A 116 -7.82 17.35 9.09
N GLY A 117 -6.53 17.59 8.82
CA GLY A 117 -6.02 18.89 8.41
C GLY A 117 -5.99 19.93 9.54
N ALA A 118 -5.71 19.49 10.77
CA ALA A 118 -5.59 20.41 11.90
C ALA A 118 -4.47 21.44 11.69
N GLU A 119 -4.63 22.62 12.30
CA GLU A 119 -3.62 23.67 12.26
C GLU A 119 -2.35 23.25 13.01
N ARG A 120 -1.20 23.80 12.60
CA ARG A 120 0.10 23.45 13.16
C ARG A 120 0.14 23.49 14.70
N ALA A 121 -0.44 24.53 15.31
CA ALA A 121 -0.46 24.68 16.77
C ALA A 121 -1.21 23.54 17.46
N GLU A 122 -2.33 23.09 16.88
CA GLU A 122 -3.12 21.97 17.39
C GLU A 122 -2.37 20.64 17.22
N ILE A 123 -1.68 20.45 16.09
CA ILE A 123 -0.86 19.25 15.86
C ILE A 123 0.25 19.15 16.92
N ILE A 124 0.95 20.25 17.20
CA ILE A 124 1.99 20.33 18.22
C ILE A 124 1.43 20.03 19.62
N GLU A 125 0.25 20.53 19.96
CA GLU A 125 -0.40 20.25 21.26
C GLU A 125 -0.75 18.75 21.41
N ASN A 126 -1.05 18.06 20.31
CA ASN A 126 -1.42 16.65 20.32
C ASN A 126 -0.20 15.69 20.35
N ILE A 127 1.02 16.20 20.47
CA ILE A 127 2.21 15.38 20.69
C ILE A 127 2.29 14.99 22.18
N ASP A 128 2.01 13.72 22.46
CA ASP A 128 1.99 13.16 23.80
C ASP A 128 3.41 12.84 24.28
N ILE A 129 3.77 13.35 25.45
CA ILE A 129 5.05 13.10 26.13
C ILE A 129 4.89 12.05 27.24
N GLY A 130 3.81 12.17 28.02
CA GLY A 130 3.58 11.33 29.20
C GLY A 130 3.23 9.90 28.83
N GLY A 131 2.36 9.71 27.83
CA GLY A 131 1.94 8.40 27.33
C GLY A 131 3.13 7.55 26.87
N PRO A 132 3.91 7.98 25.85
CA PRO A 132 5.07 7.23 25.39
C PRO A 132 6.10 6.97 26.48
N SER A 133 6.31 7.92 27.40
CA SER A 133 7.22 7.76 28.53
C SER A 133 6.79 6.62 29.47
N MET A 134 5.50 6.54 29.80
CA MET A 134 4.95 5.45 30.63
C MET A 134 4.99 4.11 29.89
N VAL A 135 4.59 4.09 28.61
CA VAL A 135 4.60 2.89 27.75
C VAL A 135 6.01 2.28 27.72
N ARG A 136 7.04 3.09 27.43
CA ARG A 136 8.44 2.64 27.38
C ARG A 136 8.94 2.20 28.76
N SER A 137 8.55 2.89 29.82
CA SER A 137 8.95 2.54 31.19
C SER A 137 8.41 1.16 31.60
N ALA A 138 7.12 0.92 31.37
CA ALA A 138 6.48 -0.35 31.65
C ALA A 138 7.04 -1.48 30.78
N ALA A 139 7.19 -1.25 29.47
CA ALA A 139 7.73 -2.23 28.53
C ALA A 139 9.19 -2.62 28.85
N LYS A 140 10.03 -1.66 29.26
CA LYS A 140 11.40 -1.93 29.71
C LYS A 140 11.42 -2.88 30.90
N ASN A 141 10.49 -2.73 31.85
CA ASN A 141 10.42 -3.54 33.06
C ASN A 141 9.39 -4.68 32.96
N HIS A 142 9.22 -5.27 31.77
CA HIS A 142 8.26 -6.33 31.50
C HIS A 142 8.48 -7.61 32.33
N GLU A 143 9.62 -7.76 33.01
CA GLU A 143 9.79 -8.82 34.00
C GLU A 143 8.77 -8.70 35.13
N SER A 144 8.35 -7.47 35.47
CA SER A 144 7.48 -7.16 36.61
C SER A 144 6.22 -6.38 36.26
N VAL A 145 6.12 -5.79 35.06
CA VAL A 145 5.00 -4.90 34.69
C VAL A 145 4.38 -5.34 33.36
N ALA A 146 3.06 -5.49 33.30
CA ALA A 146 2.32 -5.68 32.06
C ALA A 146 1.95 -4.32 31.44
N ILE A 147 2.02 -4.20 30.12
CA ILE A 147 1.70 -2.97 29.38
C ILE A 147 0.72 -3.27 28.25
N VAL A 148 -0.47 -2.68 28.28
CA VAL A 148 -1.45 -2.81 27.21
C VAL A 148 -1.61 -1.48 26.49
N THR A 149 -1.44 -1.50 25.17
CA THR A 149 -1.52 -0.32 24.30
C THR A 149 -2.69 -0.33 23.32
N ASP A 150 -3.46 -1.40 23.29
CA ASP A 150 -4.52 -1.64 22.32
C ASP A 150 -5.71 -2.32 23.01
N PRO A 151 -6.93 -1.77 22.89
CA PRO A 151 -8.15 -2.39 23.42
C PRO A 151 -8.38 -3.84 22.97
N ALA A 152 -7.89 -4.23 21.79
CA ALA A 152 -8.02 -5.60 21.29
C ALA A 152 -7.32 -6.65 22.17
N ASP A 153 -6.35 -6.24 23.02
CA ASP A 153 -5.68 -7.14 23.95
C ASP A 153 -6.42 -7.31 25.29
N TYR A 154 -7.49 -6.54 25.57
CA TYR A 154 -8.19 -6.58 26.86
C TYR A 154 -8.74 -7.97 27.15
N THR A 155 -9.39 -8.61 26.17
CA THR A 155 -9.95 -9.95 26.32
C THR A 155 -8.86 -10.98 26.66
N ALA A 156 -7.74 -10.94 25.95
CA ALA A 156 -6.62 -11.86 26.18
C ALA A 156 -5.98 -11.64 27.56
N LEU A 157 -5.84 -10.39 28.00
CA LEU A 157 -5.37 -10.06 29.35
C LEU A 157 -6.34 -10.60 30.41
N THR A 158 -7.64 -10.35 30.27
CA THR A 158 -8.63 -10.81 31.26
C THR A 158 -8.72 -12.34 31.32
N ALA A 159 -8.58 -13.02 30.17
CA ALA A 159 -8.56 -14.48 30.12
C ALA A 159 -7.32 -15.06 30.82
N GLU A 160 -6.15 -14.45 30.63
CA GLU A 160 -4.94 -14.84 31.37
C GLU A 160 -5.13 -14.62 32.88
N LEU A 161 -5.65 -13.46 33.28
CA LEU A 161 -5.89 -13.18 34.70
C LEU A 161 -6.90 -14.14 35.35
N GLU A 162 -7.82 -14.71 34.57
CA GLU A 162 -8.71 -15.77 35.05
C GLU A 162 -7.96 -17.11 35.21
N ALA A 163 -7.20 -17.51 34.19
CA ALA A 163 -6.48 -18.78 34.19
C ALA A 163 -5.35 -18.83 35.24
N GLU A 164 -4.78 -17.67 35.56
CA GLU A 164 -3.57 -17.53 36.38
C GLU A 164 -3.84 -16.88 37.74
N ASP A 165 -5.08 -16.93 38.24
CA ASP A 165 -5.48 -16.45 39.57
C ASP A 165 -5.06 -14.99 39.84
N GLY A 166 -5.40 -14.10 38.91
CA GLY A 166 -5.07 -12.67 38.96
C GLY A 166 -3.61 -12.32 38.67
N GLN A 167 -2.82 -13.28 38.18
CA GLN A 167 -1.42 -13.08 37.82
C GLN A 167 -1.20 -12.97 36.32
N THR A 168 -0.14 -12.28 35.91
CA THR A 168 0.33 -12.28 34.51
C THR A 168 1.52 -13.21 34.36
N THR A 169 1.64 -13.87 33.22
CA THR A 169 2.84 -14.67 32.89
C THR A 169 3.93 -13.81 32.25
N LEU A 170 5.19 -14.25 32.36
CA LEU A 170 6.30 -13.61 31.65
C LEU A 170 6.11 -13.65 30.13
N ALA A 171 5.49 -14.71 29.60
CA ALA A 171 5.23 -14.84 28.16
C ALA A 171 4.29 -13.73 27.66
N LEU A 172 3.18 -13.49 28.37
CA LEU A 172 2.27 -12.39 28.07
C LEU A 172 2.97 -11.03 28.18
N ARG A 173 3.70 -10.78 29.27
CA ARG A 173 4.39 -9.49 29.46
C ARG A 173 5.44 -9.22 28.38
N LYS A 174 6.19 -10.22 27.93
CA LYS A 174 7.14 -10.10 26.79
C LYS A 174 6.42 -9.75 25.49
N ARG A 175 5.31 -10.43 25.18
CA ARG A 175 4.49 -10.16 23.98
C ARG A 175 3.97 -8.72 24.00
N LEU A 176 3.40 -8.31 25.12
CA LEU A 176 2.86 -6.98 25.35
C LEU A 176 3.93 -5.88 25.26
N ALA A 177 5.12 -6.12 25.83
CA ALA A 177 6.24 -5.19 25.73
C ALA A 177 6.76 -5.00 24.30
N ALA A 178 6.83 -6.08 23.52
CA ALA A 178 7.19 -6.00 22.10
C ALA A 178 6.17 -5.15 21.32
N LYS A 179 4.87 -5.38 21.56
CA LYS A 179 3.79 -4.57 20.96
C LYS A 179 3.86 -3.10 21.39
N ALA A 180 4.16 -2.84 22.66
CA ALA A 180 4.31 -1.49 23.20
C ALA A 180 5.45 -0.70 22.52
N TYR A 181 6.62 -1.29 22.33
CA TYR A 181 7.71 -0.63 21.61
C TYR A 181 7.40 -0.40 20.14
N ALA A 182 6.71 -1.35 19.47
CA ALA A 182 6.25 -1.17 18.10
C ALA A 182 5.25 0.01 17.99
N ALA A 183 4.34 0.15 18.96
CA ALA A 183 3.39 1.27 19.00
C ALA A 183 4.10 2.62 19.14
N THR A 184 5.10 2.74 20.03
CA THR A 184 5.87 3.99 20.17
C THR A 184 6.74 4.28 18.95
N ALA A 185 7.32 3.25 18.31
CA ALA A 185 8.09 3.44 17.07
C ALA A 185 7.20 3.97 15.93
N ALA A 186 5.96 3.45 15.80
CA ALA A 186 5.01 3.94 14.83
C ALA A 186 4.57 5.38 15.12
N TYR A 187 4.33 5.71 16.40
CA TYR A 187 3.95 7.05 16.83
C TYR A 187 5.04 8.08 16.52
N ASP A 188 6.28 7.81 16.91
CA ASP A 188 7.41 8.71 16.64
C ASP A 188 7.69 8.82 15.13
N SER A 189 7.51 7.74 14.36
CA SER A 189 7.58 7.75 12.89
C SER A 189 6.52 8.66 12.27
N ALA A 190 5.30 8.70 12.81
CA ALA A 190 4.24 9.58 12.32
C ALA A 190 4.58 11.06 12.58
N ILE A 191 5.09 11.37 13.78
CA ILE A 191 5.54 12.72 14.14
C ILE A 191 6.69 13.17 13.23
N ALA A 192 7.72 12.33 13.08
CA ALA A 192 8.87 12.62 12.22
C ALA A 192 8.45 12.85 10.76
N SER A 193 7.54 12.01 10.25
CA SER A 193 7.02 12.15 8.89
C SER A 193 6.23 13.45 8.71
N TRP A 194 5.41 13.84 9.68
CA TRP A 194 4.67 15.10 9.61
C TRP A 194 5.63 16.31 9.57
N PHE A 195 6.63 16.36 10.44
CA PHE A 195 7.62 17.44 10.42
C PHE A 195 8.37 17.52 9.09
N ALA A 196 8.84 16.38 8.56
CA ALA A 196 9.57 16.32 7.31
C ALA A 196 8.71 16.74 6.10
N PHE A 197 7.59 16.05 5.88
CA PHE A 197 6.80 16.20 4.66
C PHE A 197 5.81 17.36 4.71
N SER A 198 5.17 17.61 5.86
CA SER A 198 4.08 18.59 5.97
C SER A 198 4.54 19.94 6.54
N ASP A 199 5.36 19.95 7.60
CA ASP A 199 5.82 21.20 8.22
C ASP A 199 6.94 21.86 7.41
N GLN A 200 7.90 21.05 6.92
CA GLN A 200 9.08 21.54 6.19
C GLN A 200 8.98 21.40 4.67
N GLY A 201 8.06 20.57 4.16
CA GLY A 201 7.86 20.39 2.72
C GLY A 201 8.99 19.61 2.03
N GLU A 202 9.76 18.82 2.77
CA GLU A 202 10.84 18.01 2.19
C GLU A 202 10.27 16.86 1.36
N THR A 203 10.87 16.56 0.21
CA THR A 203 10.47 15.41 -0.63
C THR A 203 11.26 14.15 -0.29
N HIS A 204 12.51 14.31 0.15
CA HIS A 204 13.44 13.24 0.50
C HIS A 204 14.20 13.65 1.78
N PRO A 205 13.62 13.43 2.96
CA PRO A 205 14.21 13.92 4.20
C PRO A 205 15.50 13.20 4.58
N GLU A 206 16.33 13.86 5.40
CA GLU A 206 17.59 13.29 5.90
C GLU A 206 17.37 11.95 6.61
N THR A 207 16.26 11.83 7.35
CA THR A 207 15.82 10.58 7.97
C THR A 207 14.44 10.19 7.47
N LEU A 208 14.35 9.06 6.77
CA LEU A 208 13.08 8.48 6.33
C LEU A 208 12.67 7.33 7.26
N THR A 209 11.59 7.52 8.01
CA THR A 209 10.98 6.47 8.84
C THR A 209 9.77 5.86 8.16
N VAL A 210 9.72 4.53 8.04
CA VAL A 210 8.61 3.82 7.40
C VAL A 210 7.97 2.86 8.39
N ALA A 211 6.86 3.27 9.00
CA ALA A 211 6.07 2.43 9.89
C ALA A 211 5.02 1.64 9.09
N MET A 212 5.02 0.32 9.27
CA MET A 212 4.04 -0.58 8.65
C MET A 212 3.47 -1.57 9.68
N THR A 213 2.24 -2.01 9.45
CA THR A 213 1.61 -3.11 10.19
C THR A 213 1.54 -4.34 9.31
N ARG A 214 1.88 -5.50 9.88
CA ARG A 214 1.74 -6.77 9.16
C ARG A 214 0.25 -7.05 8.92
N GLY A 215 -0.12 -7.18 7.66
CA GLY A 215 -1.40 -7.76 7.24
C GLY A 215 -1.33 -9.29 7.26
N SER A 216 -1.75 -9.93 6.17
CA SER A 216 -1.76 -11.38 6.05
C SER A 216 -0.35 -11.96 5.89
N ALA A 217 -0.06 -13.06 6.59
CA ALA A 217 1.06 -13.93 6.24
C ALA A 217 0.74 -14.62 4.90
N LEU A 218 1.75 -14.79 4.05
CA LEU A 218 1.62 -15.45 2.76
C LEU A 218 2.20 -16.85 2.83
N ARG A 219 1.69 -17.74 1.97
CA ARG A 219 2.15 -19.14 1.89
C ARG A 219 3.66 -19.24 1.65
N TYR A 220 4.18 -18.37 0.80
CA TYR A 220 5.60 -18.19 0.48
C TYR A 220 5.79 -16.87 -0.30
N GLY A 221 7.04 -16.48 -0.57
CA GLY A 221 7.42 -15.30 -1.35
C GLY A 221 7.30 -15.51 -2.86
N GLU A 222 8.26 -15.02 -3.65
CA GLU A 222 8.27 -15.30 -5.10
C GLU A 222 8.42 -16.80 -5.39
N ASN A 223 9.19 -17.49 -4.53
CA ASN A 223 9.48 -18.91 -4.64
C ASN A 223 9.08 -19.68 -3.35
N PRO A 224 8.73 -20.98 -3.44
CA PRO A 224 8.22 -21.76 -2.30
C PRO A 224 9.10 -21.83 -1.04
N HIS A 225 10.42 -21.64 -1.18
CA HIS A 225 11.37 -21.71 -0.06
C HIS A 225 11.52 -20.37 0.69
N GLN A 226 10.89 -19.30 0.20
CA GLN A 226 10.95 -17.96 0.80
C GLN A 226 9.71 -17.71 1.65
N ALA A 227 9.85 -17.23 2.88
CA ALA A 227 8.71 -16.77 3.69
C ALA A 227 8.29 -15.35 3.27
N ALA A 228 6.99 -15.03 3.36
CA ALA A 228 6.50 -13.70 3.02
C ALA A 228 5.25 -13.31 3.83
N ALA A 229 4.98 -12.00 3.89
CA ALA A 229 3.79 -11.42 4.45
C ALA A 229 3.49 -10.08 3.77
N VAL A 230 2.23 -9.66 3.76
CA VAL A 230 1.81 -8.32 3.35
C VAL A 230 2.02 -7.37 4.52
N TYR A 231 2.51 -6.17 4.23
CA TYR A 231 2.60 -5.06 5.18
C TYR A 231 1.81 -3.87 4.64
N VAL A 232 1.06 -3.23 5.52
CA VAL A 232 0.23 -2.05 5.23
C VAL A 232 0.85 -0.84 5.91
N PRO A 233 1.03 0.30 5.23
CA PRO A 233 1.56 1.51 5.85
C PRO A 233 0.71 1.96 7.04
N ARG A 234 1.35 2.58 8.05
CA ARG A 234 0.66 3.34 9.09
C ARG A 234 0.46 4.78 8.62
N GLY A 235 -0.68 5.39 8.94
CA GLY A 235 -1.05 6.73 8.49
C GLY A 235 -1.76 6.80 7.13
N PRO A 236 -1.93 8.02 6.57
CA PRO A 236 -2.62 8.22 5.29
C PRO A 236 -1.93 7.50 4.14
N HIS A 237 -2.67 6.69 3.40
CA HIS A 237 -2.19 5.95 2.24
C HIS A 237 -3.33 5.80 1.20
N ALA A 238 -2.98 5.60 -0.06
CA ALA A 238 -3.97 5.18 -1.06
C ALA A 238 -4.42 3.73 -0.78
N SER A 239 -5.71 3.47 -0.96
CA SER A 239 -6.22 2.10 -0.99
C SER A 239 -5.83 1.41 -2.30
N GLY A 240 -5.39 0.17 -2.23
CA GLY A 240 -5.02 -0.65 -3.39
C GLY A 240 -5.17 -2.14 -3.10
N VAL A 241 -4.35 -2.96 -3.75
CA VAL A 241 -4.46 -4.43 -3.69
C VAL A 241 -4.38 -4.98 -2.25
N ALA A 242 -3.58 -4.35 -1.38
CA ALA A 242 -3.45 -4.77 0.01
C ALA A 242 -4.70 -4.51 0.87
N GLN A 243 -5.60 -3.61 0.44
CA GLN A 243 -6.86 -3.29 1.10
C GLN A 243 -8.09 -3.85 0.37
N ALA A 244 -7.89 -4.48 -0.79
CA ALA A 244 -8.97 -5.00 -1.62
C ALA A 244 -9.72 -6.13 -0.90
N GLU A 245 -11.05 -6.16 -1.06
CA GLU A 245 -11.88 -7.25 -0.57
C GLU A 245 -11.77 -8.44 -1.52
N GLN A 246 -11.33 -9.59 -1.00
CA GLN A 246 -11.36 -10.84 -1.75
C GLN A 246 -12.72 -11.52 -1.57
N VAL A 247 -13.55 -11.50 -2.61
CA VAL A 247 -14.94 -12.02 -2.57
C VAL A 247 -15.09 -13.42 -3.15
N GLN A 248 -14.03 -13.96 -3.77
CA GLN A 248 -14.01 -15.31 -4.34
C GLN A 248 -12.58 -15.86 -4.36
N GLY A 249 -12.44 -17.18 -4.32
CA GLY A 249 -11.20 -17.89 -4.64
C GLY A 249 -10.34 -18.32 -3.46
N LYS A 250 -9.16 -18.87 -3.78
CA LYS A 250 -8.12 -19.30 -2.83
C LYS A 250 -7.33 -18.10 -2.29
N ASP A 251 -6.59 -18.30 -1.20
CA ASP A 251 -5.62 -17.31 -0.71
C ASP A 251 -4.68 -16.79 -1.83
N LEU A 252 -4.39 -15.49 -1.79
CA LEU A 252 -3.46 -14.83 -2.70
C LEU A 252 -2.02 -15.25 -2.41
N SER A 253 -1.24 -15.48 -3.47
CA SER A 253 0.21 -15.63 -3.37
C SER A 253 0.93 -14.28 -3.47
N TYR A 254 2.22 -14.24 -3.14
CA TYR A 254 3.08 -13.07 -3.36
C TYR A 254 3.02 -12.58 -4.81
N ASN A 255 3.17 -13.50 -5.78
CA ASN A 255 3.15 -13.14 -7.20
C ASN A 255 1.76 -12.66 -7.64
N ASN A 256 0.68 -13.19 -7.06
CA ASN A 256 -0.67 -12.67 -7.34
C ASN A 256 -0.80 -11.21 -6.92
N LEU A 257 -0.27 -10.85 -5.75
CA LEU A 257 -0.31 -9.46 -5.26
C LEU A 257 0.57 -8.54 -6.12
N ASN A 258 1.78 -8.98 -6.46
CA ASN A 258 2.70 -8.20 -7.29
C ASN A 258 2.15 -7.95 -8.71
N ASP A 259 1.62 -9.00 -9.35
CA ASP A 259 1.02 -8.87 -10.67
C ASP A 259 -0.30 -8.07 -10.62
N ALA A 260 -1.10 -8.22 -9.56
CA ALA A 260 -2.32 -7.44 -9.37
C ALA A 260 -2.03 -5.96 -9.13
N GLU A 261 -0.93 -5.61 -8.45
CA GLU A 261 -0.51 -4.20 -8.29
C GLU A 261 -0.14 -3.59 -9.65
N GLY A 262 0.62 -4.31 -10.48
CA GLY A 262 0.91 -3.87 -11.84
C GLY A 262 -0.35 -3.70 -12.69
N ALA A 263 -1.32 -4.61 -12.53
CA ALA A 263 -2.62 -4.52 -13.19
C ALA A 263 -3.44 -3.32 -12.72
N LEU A 264 -3.49 -3.08 -11.40
CA LEU A 264 -4.20 -1.97 -10.78
C LEU A 264 -3.60 -0.62 -11.22
N ASP A 265 -2.28 -0.50 -11.20
CA ASP A 265 -1.59 0.72 -11.60
C ASP A 265 -1.82 1.07 -13.07
N LEU A 266 -1.78 0.09 -13.98
CA LEU A 266 -2.05 0.30 -15.40
C LEU A 266 -3.52 0.65 -15.64
N ILE A 267 -4.48 -0.09 -15.06
CA ILE A 267 -5.89 0.17 -15.31
C ILE A 267 -6.36 1.52 -14.75
N SER A 268 -5.65 2.02 -13.73
CA SER A 268 -5.91 3.34 -13.13
C SER A 268 -5.60 4.51 -14.07
N GLU A 269 -4.76 4.33 -15.10
CA GLU A 269 -4.56 5.33 -16.17
C GLU A 269 -5.83 5.57 -17.00
N PHE A 270 -6.80 4.66 -16.90
CA PHE A 270 -8.09 4.70 -17.59
C PHE A 270 -9.26 4.88 -16.61
N ARG A 271 -8.98 5.26 -15.35
CA ARG A 271 -9.99 5.39 -14.29
C ARG A 271 -11.20 6.24 -14.71
N ASP A 272 -10.95 7.36 -15.37
CA ASP A 272 -11.98 8.33 -15.74
C ASP A 272 -12.46 8.19 -17.20
N GLU A 273 -12.12 7.07 -17.89
CA GLU A 273 -12.45 6.84 -19.32
C GLU A 273 -13.61 5.83 -19.54
N GLY A 274 -13.84 5.40 -20.78
CA GLY A 274 -14.81 4.35 -21.12
C GLY A 274 -14.43 2.98 -20.54
N ALA A 275 -15.17 1.93 -20.89
CA ALA A 275 -14.87 0.57 -20.41
C ALA A 275 -13.50 0.10 -20.94
N THR A 276 -12.58 -0.27 -20.05
CA THR A 276 -11.21 -0.70 -20.37
C THR A 276 -10.84 -1.93 -19.57
N VAL A 277 -10.09 -2.83 -20.21
CA VAL A 277 -9.55 -4.04 -19.59
C VAL A 277 -8.06 -4.17 -19.88
N ALA A 278 -7.29 -4.52 -18.85
CA ALA A 278 -5.88 -4.90 -18.96
C ALA A 278 -5.67 -6.36 -18.53
N ILE A 279 -4.88 -7.10 -19.29
CA ILE A 279 -4.49 -8.49 -19.00
C ILE A 279 -2.98 -8.51 -18.75
N ILE A 280 -2.58 -8.93 -17.56
CA ILE A 280 -1.20 -8.95 -17.07
C ILE A 280 -0.72 -10.38 -16.90
N LYS A 281 0.56 -10.60 -17.20
CA LYS A 281 1.30 -11.82 -16.88
C LYS A 281 2.72 -11.45 -16.48
N HIS A 282 3.18 -11.90 -15.29
CA HIS A 282 4.55 -11.64 -14.82
C HIS A 282 4.92 -10.14 -14.86
N ALA A 283 4.09 -9.32 -14.23
CA ALA A 283 4.20 -7.87 -14.13
C ALA A 283 4.27 -7.09 -15.46
N ASN A 284 3.88 -7.69 -16.59
CA ASN A 284 3.80 -7.03 -17.89
C ASN A 284 2.41 -7.24 -18.52
N PRO A 285 1.85 -6.23 -19.22
CA PRO A 285 0.63 -6.42 -19.97
C PRO A 285 0.88 -7.31 -21.20
N CYS A 286 0.00 -8.28 -21.43
CA CYS A 286 -0.07 -9.03 -22.68
C CYS A 286 -1.20 -8.52 -23.59
N GLY A 287 -2.16 -7.77 -23.05
CA GLY A 287 -3.19 -7.09 -23.83
C GLY A 287 -3.90 -6.02 -23.01
N VAL A 288 -4.22 -4.89 -23.63
CA VAL A 288 -5.04 -3.82 -23.06
C VAL A 288 -5.99 -3.32 -24.15
N ALA A 289 -7.26 -3.10 -23.82
CA ALA A 289 -8.18 -2.50 -24.77
C ALA A 289 -9.32 -1.75 -24.07
N SER A 290 -9.82 -0.73 -24.74
CA SER A 290 -11.07 -0.06 -24.42
C SER A 290 -12.17 -0.52 -25.38
N GLY A 291 -13.43 -0.47 -24.94
CA GLY A 291 -14.59 -0.87 -25.71
C GLY A 291 -15.87 -0.20 -25.22
N ASP A 292 -16.98 -0.55 -25.87
CA ASP A 292 -18.31 -0.03 -25.50
C ASP A 292 -18.75 -0.53 -24.11
N ASP A 293 -18.34 -1.75 -23.76
CA ASP A 293 -18.53 -2.39 -22.46
C ASP A 293 -17.31 -3.23 -22.08
N ILE A 294 -17.33 -3.81 -20.87
CA ILE A 294 -16.19 -4.58 -20.35
C ILE A 294 -16.01 -5.91 -21.10
N GLU A 295 -17.08 -6.52 -21.62
CA GLU A 295 -16.97 -7.75 -22.41
C GLU A 295 -16.20 -7.48 -23.71
N ALA A 296 -16.61 -6.45 -24.45
CA ALA A 296 -15.98 -6.02 -25.69
C ALA A 296 -14.51 -5.63 -25.46
N ALA A 297 -14.25 -4.83 -24.41
CA ALA A 297 -12.89 -4.46 -24.02
C ALA A 297 -12.04 -5.69 -23.68
N TYR A 298 -12.57 -6.64 -22.91
CA TYR A 298 -11.86 -7.88 -22.57
C TYR A 298 -11.52 -8.71 -23.80
N ARG A 299 -12.49 -8.93 -24.72
CA ARG A 299 -12.26 -9.69 -25.95
C ARG A 299 -11.21 -9.03 -26.85
N ALA A 300 -11.25 -7.70 -26.96
CA ALA A 300 -10.26 -6.94 -27.72
C ALA A 300 -8.85 -7.03 -27.10
N ALA A 301 -8.74 -6.94 -25.77
CA ALA A 301 -7.48 -7.11 -25.06
C ALA A 301 -6.92 -8.53 -25.21
N LEU A 302 -7.77 -9.56 -25.06
CA LEU A 302 -7.39 -10.97 -25.23
C LEU A 302 -6.85 -11.27 -26.63
N ALA A 303 -7.40 -10.60 -27.65
CA ALA A 303 -7.00 -10.80 -29.03
C ALA A 303 -5.56 -10.31 -29.34
N CYS A 304 -4.94 -9.50 -28.47
CA CYS A 304 -3.56 -9.07 -28.62
C CYS A 304 -2.58 -10.26 -28.47
N ASP A 305 -2.78 -11.08 -27.44
CA ASP A 305 -1.94 -12.25 -27.16
C ASP A 305 -2.71 -13.29 -26.33
N PRO A 306 -3.54 -14.13 -26.98
CA PRO A 306 -4.38 -15.10 -26.28
C PRO A 306 -3.57 -16.20 -25.58
N VAL A 307 -2.35 -16.47 -26.04
CA VAL A 307 -1.47 -17.49 -25.46
C VAL A 307 -0.95 -17.02 -24.11
N SER A 308 -0.40 -15.81 -24.04
CA SER A 308 0.14 -15.27 -22.77
C SER A 308 -0.95 -14.90 -21.77
N ALA A 309 -2.17 -14.61 -22.23
CA ALA A 309 -3.33 -14.33 -21.38
C ALA A 309 -3.75 -15.54 -20.51
N PHE A 310 -3.37 -16.77 -20.90
CA PHE A 310 -3.71 -17.97 -20.13
C PHE A 310 -3.06 -17.94 -18.73
N GLY A 311 -3.90 -18.00 -17.70
CA GLY A 311 -3.52 -17.86 -16.30
C GLY A 311 -3.03 -16.46 -15.94
N GLY A 312 -3.46 -15.45 -16.69
CA GLY A 312 -3.16 -14.05 -16.43
C GLY A 312 -3.97 -13.48 -15.26
N ILE A 313 -3.68 -12.22 -14.96
CA ILE A 313 -4.46 -11.35 -14.08
C ILE A 313 -5.20 -10.35 -14.94
N ILE A 314 -6.49 -10.18 -14.69
CA ILE A 314 -7.36 -9.29 -15.46
C ILE A 314 -7.78 -8.13 -14.57
N ALA A 315 -7.59 -6.90 -15.05
CA ALA A 315 -8.04 -5.69 -14.40
C ALA A 315 -9.08 -4.96 -15.24
N SER A 316 -10.18 -4.55 -14.62
CA SER A 316 -11.24 -3.73 -15.22
C SER A 316 -11.26 -2.36 -14.56
N ASN A 317 -11.52 -1.30 -15.32
CA ASN A 317 -11.74 0.04 -14.75
C ASN A 317 -13.20 0.32 -14.34
N ARG A 318 -14.13 -0.60 -14.66
CA ARG A 318 -15.56 -0.49 -14.34
C ARG A 318 -16.06 -1.75 -13.63
N THR A 319 -17.26 -1.65 -13.06
CA THR A 319 -17.97 -2.77 -12.44
C THR A 319 -18.14 -3.92 -13.43
N LEU A 320 -17.90 -5.14 -12.96
CA LEU A 320 -18.10 -6.36 -13.76
C LEU A 320 -19.57 -6.79 -13.73
N ASP A 321 -20.11 -7.09 -14.91
CA ASP A 321 -21.43 -7.70 -15.09
C ASP A 321 -21.34 -9.20 -15.46
N GLU A 322 -22.49 -9.84 -15.65
CA GLU A 322 -22.56 -11.26 -16.02
C GLU A 322 -21.81 -11.57 -17.31
N ALA A 323 -22.00 -10.76 -18.35
CA ALA A 323 -21.42 -10.97 -19.68
C ALA A 323 -19.89 -10.89 -19.64
N ALA A 324 -19.34 -9.87 -18.97
CA ALA A 324 -17.92 -9.75 -18.72
C ALA A 324 -17.38 -10.96 -17.93
N ALA A 325 -18.09 -11.39 -16.87
CA ALA A 325 -17.67 -12.54 -16.08
C ALA A 325 -17.68 -13.84 -16.88
N GLU A 326 -18.67 -14.07 -17.73
CA GLU A 326 -18.74 -15.24 -18.60
C GLU A 326 -17.58 -15.26 -19.60
N ALA A 327 -17.29 -14.13 -20.24
CA ALA A 327 -16.17 -14.02 -21.16
C ALA A 327 -14.83 -14.28 -20.45
N ILE A 328 -14.58 -13.62 -19.30
CA ILE A 328 -13.35 -13.77 -18.50
C ILE A 328 -13.14 -15.21 -18.03
N THR A 329 -14.21 -15.89 -17.62
CA THR A 329 -14.16 -17.26 -17.09
C THR A 329 -14.11 -18.34 -18.18
N GLY A 330 -14.16 -17.94 -19.46
CA GLY A 330 -13.98 -18.80 -20.62
C GLY A 330 -12.55 -19.33 -20.77
N ILE A 331 -11.55 -18.62 -20.24
CA ILE A 331 -10.16 -19.08 -20.17
C ILE A 331 -9.72 -19.24 -18.71
N PHE A 332 -8.60 -19.93 -18.50
CA PHE A 332 -8.00 -20.01 -17.17
C PHE A 332 -7.49 -18.63 -16.75
N THR A 333 -7.99 -18.12 -15.64
CA THR A 333 -7.65 -16.81 -15.07
C THR A 333 -7.31 -17.00 -13.59
N GLU A 334 -6.18 -16.44 -13.13
CA GLU A 334 -5.74 -16.57 -11.74
C GLU A 334 -6.43 -15.56 -10.82
N VAL A 335 -6.44 -14.29 -11.23
CA VAL A 335 -6.98 -13.15 -10.47
C VAL A 335 -7.74 -12.22 -11.39
N VAL A 336 -8.86 -11.70 -10.90
CA VAL A 336 -9.61 -10.60 -11.49
C VAL A 336 -9.66 -9.47 -10.46
N ILE A 337 -9.36 -8.24 -10.88
CA ILE A 337 -9.43 -7.04 -10.07
C ILE A 337 -10.35 -6.01 -10.74
N ALA A 338 -11.27 -5.44 -9.96
CA ALA A 338 -12.24 -4.45 -10.45
C ALA A 338 -12.71 -3.54 -9.30
N PRO A 339 -13.31 -2.38 -9.61
CA PRO A 339 -13.94 -1.56 -8.60
C PRO A 339 -15.04 -2.30 -7.82
N ASP A 340 -15.90 -2.99 -8.55
CA ASP A 340 -16.99 -3.81 -8.02
C ASP A 340 -17.38 -4.92 -9.03
N ALA A 341 -18.26 -5.82 -8.62
CA ALA A 341 -18.93 -6.80 -9.46
C ALA A 341 -20.37 -6.97 -9.01
N ASP A 342 -21.31 -7.02 -9.97
CA ASP A 342 -22.72 -7.24 -9.64
C ASP A 342 -22.98 -8.68 -9.15
N ALA A 343 -24.20 -8.94 -8.68
CA ALA A 343 -24.57 -10.25 -8.13
C ALA A 343 -24.48 -11.39 -9.17
N ALA A 344 -24.77 -11.11 -10.44
CA ALA A 344 -24.73 -12.10 -11.51
C ALA A 344 -23.28 -12.44 -11.91
N ALA A 345 -22.41 -11.43 -12.03
CA ALA A 345 -20.98 -11.58 -12.20
C ALA A 345 -20.36 -12.43 -11.08
N ARG A 346 -20.68 -12.11 -9.82
CA ARG A 346 -20.21 -12.87 -8.64
C ARG A 346 -20.65 -14.33 -8.71
N ALA A 347 -21.88 -14.61 -9.16
CA ALA A 347 -22.38 -15.97 -9.32
C ALA A 347 -21.62 -16.74 -10.42
N VAL A 348 -21.22 -16.08 -11.51
CA VAL A 348 -20.37 -16.69 -12.55
C VAL A 348 -18.98 -17.02 -12.00
N PHE A 349 -18.32 -16.06 -11.34
CA PHE A 349 -17.00 -16.28 -10.74
C PHE A 349 -16.99 -17.35 -9.65
N ALA A 350 -18.07 -17.46 -8.85
CA ALA A 350 -18.24 -18.48 -7.81
C ALA A 350 -18.10 -19.91 -8.35
N LYS A 351 -18.47 -20.15 -9.63
CA LYS A 351 -18.33 -21.45 -10.29
C LYS A 351 -16.85 -21.85 -10.51
N LYS A 352 -15.91 -20.89 -10.47
CA LYS A 352 -14.46 -21.12 -10.63
C LYS A 352 -13.77 -21.12 -9.25
N LYS A 353 -13.75 -22.27 -8.58
CA LYS A 353 -13.24 -22.45 -7.20
C LYS A 353 -11.87 -21.81 -6.89
N ASN A 354 -10.96 -21.72 -7.87
CA ASN A 354 -9.59 -21.25 -7.65
C ASN A 354 -9.35 -19.78 -8.04
N LEU A 355 -10.21 -19.21 -8.89
CA LEU A 355 -10.06 -17.84 -9.40
C LEU A 355 -10.29 -16.87 -8.24
N ARG A 356 -9.41 -15.88 -8.07
CA ARG A 356 -9.63 -14.81 -7.08
C ARG A 356 -10.33 -13.62 -7.72
N LEU A 357 -11.38 -13.12 -7.08
CA LEU A 357 -11.99 -11.85 -7.43
C LEU A 357 -11.68 -10.86 -6.31
N LEU A 358 -10.98 -9.77 -6.66
CA LEU A 358 -10.60 -8.69 -5.75
C LEU A 358 -11.38 -7.43 -6.11
N LEU A 359 -12.05 -6.85 -5.12
CA LEU A 359 -12.80 -5.61 -5.27
C LEU A 359 -12.06 -4.48 -4.56
N THR A 360 -11.70 -3.45 -5.30
CA THR A 360 -10.92 -2.32 -4.77
C THR A 360 -11.79 -1.20 -4.21
N GLY A 361 -13.08 -1.16 -4.56
CA GLY A 361 -13.83 0.09 -4.52
C GLY A 361 -13.27 1.07 -5.56
N ASP A 362 -13.12 2.33 -5.20
CA ASP A 362 -12.54 3.32 -6.12
C ASP A 362 -11.12 2.95 -6.56
N LEU A 363 -10.86 3.07 -7.87
CA LEU A 363 -9.50 2.97 -8.38
C LEU A 363 -8.68 4.17 -7.90
N PRO A 364 -7.38 3.99 -7.63
CA PRO A 364 -6.53 5.09 -7.23
C PRO A 364 -6.35 6.08 -8.39
N ALA A 365 -6.21 7.37 -8.08
CA ALA A 365 -5.92 8.38 -9.10
C ALA A 365 -4.55 8.10 -9.77
N PRO A 366 -4.42 8.22 -11.10
CA PRO A 366 -3.16 7.97 -11.80
C PRO A 366 -2.09 9.02 -11.46
N GLY A 367 -2.51 10.29 -11.29
CA GLY A 367 -1.64 11.40 -10.90
C GLY A 367 -1.25 11.46 -9.41
N ARG A 368 -1.66 10.48 -8.59
CA ARG A 368 -1.44 10.53 -7.14
C ARG A 368 0.06 10.59 -6.80
N PRO A 369 0.46 11.38 -5.78
CA PRO A 369 1.83 11.36 -5.28
C PRO A 369 2.11 10.05 -4.53
N GLY A 370 3.38 9.79 -4.27
CA GLY A 370 3.81 8.67 -3.43
C GLY A 370 5.29 8.39 -3.61
N LEU A 371 5.84 7.63 -2.66
CA LEU A 371 7.23 7.15 -2.72
C LEU A 371 7.27 5.69 -3.17
N LEU A 372 8.27 5.37 -3.99
CA LEU A 372 8.64 4.01 -4.36
C LEU A 372 9.98 3.69 -3.71
N LEU A 373 10.04 2.54 -3.04
CA LEU A 373 11.22 2.06 -2.34
C LEU A 373 11.75 0.82 -3.05
N LYS A 374 13.04 0.83 -3.41
CA LYS A 374 13.74 -0.32 -3.97
C LYS A 374 14.92 -0.69 -3.08
N THR A 375 14.89 -1.90 -2.53
CA THR A 375 16.01 -2.41 -1.74
C THR A 375 17.22 -2.65 -2.63
N ILE A 376 18.39 -2.28 -2.13
CA ILE A 376 19.70 -2.58 -2.73
C ILE A 376 20.61 -3.17 -1.65
N THR A 377 21.70 -3.82 -2.03
CA THR A 377 22.66 -4.35 -1.04
C THR A 377 23.19 -3.20 -0.18
N GLY A 378 22.86 -3.22 1.11
CA GLY A 378 23.29 -2.22 2.08
C GLY A 378 22.44 -0.95 2.16
N GLY A 379 21.31 -0.85 1.44
CA GLY A 379 20.48 0.36 1.49
C GLY A 379 19.15 0.28 0.75
N VAL A 380 18.53 1.43 0.54
CA VAL A 380 17.25 1.59 -0.17
C VAL A 380 17.34 2.80 -1.09
N LEU A 381 16.91 2.66 -2.34
CA LEU A 381 16.65 3.77 -3.25
C LEU A 381 15.21 4.24 -3.06
N VAL A 382 15.01 5.55 -2.91
CA VAL A 382 13.70 6.17 -2.73
C VAL A 382 13.49 7.17 -3.86
N GLN A 383 12.35 7.11 -4.53
CA GLN A 383 11.96 8.05 -5.58
C GLN A 383 10.46 8.33 -5.54
N GLY A 384 10.01 9.37 -6.22
CA GLY A 384 8.59 9.59 -6.49
C GLY A 384 7.99 8.52 -7.42
N ARG A 385 6.67 8.35 -7.34
CA ARG A 385 5.89 7.62 -8.35
C ARG A 385 6.03 8.30 -9.72
N ASP A 386 6.02 7.50 -10.78
CA ASP A 386 5.85 8.01 -12.15
C ASP A 386 4.37 8.39 -12.35
N ASN A 387 4.01 9.59 -11.89
CA ASN A 387 2.64 10.10 -11.85
C ASN A 387 2.41 11.26 -12.82
N ALA A 388 3.40 11.58 -13.67
CA ALA A 388 3.22 12.56 -14.73
C ALA A 388 2.18 12.05 -15.74
N LEU A 389 1.28 12.95 -16.14
CA LEU A 389 0.28 12.72 -17.17
C LEU A 389 0.65 13.57 -18.38
N VAL A 390 0.50 13.02 -19.57
CA VAL A 390 0.80 13.77 -20.79
C VAL A 390 -0.34 14.73 -21.10
N GLU A 391 -0.05 16.02 -21.00
CA GLU A 391 -0.92 17.10 -21.45
C GLU A 391 -0.99 17.17 -22.99
N ASP A 392 -1.93 17.94 -23.53
CA ASP A 392 -2.16 18.02 -24.99
C ASP A 392 -0.99 18.63 -25.79
N GLU A 393 0.02 19.22 -25.14
CA GLU A 393 1.20 19.85 -25.76
C GLU A 393 2.24 18.82 -26.25
N LEU A 394 1.80 17.92 -27.13
CA LEU A 394 2.70 17.09 -27.91
C LEU A 394 3.35 17.89 -29.04
N LYS A 395 4.65 17.71 -29.25
CA LYS A 395 5.36 18.36 -30.36
C LYS A 395 5.34 17.49 -31.62
N LEU A 396 4.64 17.94 -32.67
CA LEU A 396 4.78 17.35 -34.01
C LEU A 396 6.16 17.66 -34.58
N VAL A 397 6.89 16.63 -35.01
CA VAL A 397 8.26 16.78 -35.54
C VAL A 397 8.46 16.28 -36.96
N THR A 398 7.53 15.51 -37.52
CA THR A 398 7.55 15.09 -38.93
C THR A 398 6.63 15.98 -39.79
N LYS A 399 6.72 15.83 -41.11
CA LYS A 399 5.94 16.60 -42.09
C LYS A 399 4.46 16.26 -42.08
N ARG A 400 4.10 15.00 -41.86
CA ARG A 400 2.71 14.52 -41.85
C ARG A 400 2.12 14.71 -40.45
N ALA A 401 1.02 15.45 -40.35
CA ALA A 401 0.26 15.56 -39.11
C ALA A 401 -0.54 14.27 -38.83
N PRO A 402 -0.76 13.89 -37.56
CA PRO A 402 -1.57 12.73 -37.24
C PRO A 402 -3.04 13.01 -37.52
N SER A 403 -3.76 11.99 -37.99
CA SER A 403 -5.21 11.96 -37.91
C SER A 403 -5.69 11.90 -36.46
N GLU A 404 -6.97 12.19 -36.24
CA GLU A 404 -7.55 12.11 -34.89
C GLU A 404 -7.48 10.68 -34.32
N ALA A 405 -7.69 9.66 -35.16
CA ALA A 405 -7.58 8.26 -34.77
C ALA A 405 -6.15 7.90 -34.36
N GLU A 406 -5.15 8.27 -35.16
CA GLU A 406 -3.74 8.07 -34.83
C GLU A 406 -3.36 8.80 -33.54
N ARG A 407 -3.85 10.03 -33.32
CA ARG A 407 -3.58 10.77 -32.08
C ARG A 407 -4.15 10.05 -30.86
N ARG A 408 -5.39 9.53 -30.95
CA ARG A 408 -6.00 8.75 -29.86
C ARG A 408 -5.20 7.47 -29.58
N ASP A 409 -4.81 6.75 -30.62
CA ASP A 409 -4.05 5.50 -30.47
C ASP A 409 -2.61 5.75 -29.97
N MET A 410 -1.97 6.87 -30.33
CA MET A 410 -0.70 7.30 -29.75
C MET A 410 -0.84 7.50 -28.24
N MET A 411 -1.86 8.25 -27.80
CA MET A 411 -2.06 8.51 -26.37
C MET A 411 -2.39 7.24 -25.60
N PHE A 412 -3.23 6.36 -26.17
CA PHE A 412 -3.51 5.04 -25.60
C PHE A 412 -2.24 4.20 -25.48
N ALA A 413 -1.46 4.06 -26.56
CA ALA A 413 -0.21 3.31 -26.56
C ALA A 413 0.80 3.87 -25.56
N TRP A 414 0.88 5.20 -25.43
CA TRP A 414 1.78 5.89 -24.52
C TRP A 414 1.47 5.55 -23.06
N ARG A 415 0.20 5.63 -22.66
CA ARG A 415 -0.24 5.26 -21.31
C ARG A 415 0.06 3.80 -21.01
N VAL A 416 -0.15 2.89 -21.98
CA VAL A 416 0.21 1.47 -21.79
C VAL A 416 1.73 1.31 -21.66
N ALA A 417 2.53 1.95 -22.52
CA ALA A 417 3.99 1.82 -22.54
C ALA A 417 4.64 2.23 -21.21
N LYS A 418 4.07 3.22 -20.49
CA LYS A 418 4.48 3.61 -19.12
C LYS A 418 4.48 2.46 -18.11
N HIS A 419 3.67 1.42 -18.34
CA HIS A 419 3.54 0.27 -17.44
C HIS A 419 4.20 -1.00 -17.99
N VAL A 420 4.86 -0.94 -19.14
CA VAL A 420 5.63 -2.05 -19.71
C VAL A 420 7.09 -1.94 -19.23
N LYS A 421 7.71 -3.07 -18.88
CA LYS A 421 9.14 -3.07 -18.51
C LYS A 421 10.03 -2.63 -19.68
N SER A 422 11.05 -1.83 -19.38
CA SER A 422 11.93 -1.21 -20.37
C SER A 422 12.99 -2.17 -20.93
N ASN A 423 13.43 -2.01 -22.18
CA ASN A 423 12.89 -1.08 -23.18
C ASN A 423 11.54 -1.57 -23.69
N ALA A 424 10.56 -0.68 -23.78
CA ALA A 424 9.20 -1.02 -24.20
C ALA A 424 8.83 -0.42 -25.55
N ILE A 425 8.19 -1.24 -26.40
CA ILE A 425 7.50 -0.81 -27.62
C ILE A 425 6.08 -1.37 -27.60
N VAL A 426 5.09 -0.49 -27.74
CA VAL A 426 3.66 -0.85 -27.74
C VAL A 426 3.02 -0.38 -29.03
N TYR A 427 2.47 -1.31 -29.80
CA TYR A 427 1.64 -1.02 -30.96
C TYR A 427 0.19 -0.99 -30.48
N ALA A 428 -0.57 0.02 -30.87
CA ALA A 428 -1.99 0.10 -30.58
C ALA A 428 -2.79 0.61 -31.78
N ARG A 429 -4.01 0.11 -31.91
CA ARG A 429 -4.95 0.51 -32.95
C ARG A 429 -6.37 0.40 -32.42
N ASP A 430 -7.19 1.40 -32.71
CA ASP A 430 -8.60 1.46 -32.36
C ASP A 430 -8.83 1.24 -30.84
N GLY A 431 -7.98 1.85 -30.01
CA GLY A 431 -8.06 1.74 -28.55
C GLY A 431 -7.69 0.37 -27.97
N ALA A 432 -7.01 -0.49 -28.74
CA ALA A 432 -6.52 -1.80 -28.30
C ALA A 432 -5.04 -2.01 -28.65
N THR A 433 -4.29 -2.68 -27.76
CA THR A 433 -2.92 -3.08 -28.07
C THR A 433 -2.92 -4.12 -29.20
N ALA A 434 -2.11 -3.89 -30.22
CA ALA A 434 -1.89 -4.78 -31.35
C ALA A 434 -0.68 -5.71 -31.15
N GLY A 435 0.29 -5.28 -30.34
CA GLY A 435 1.49 -6.05 -30.02
C GLY A 435 2.35 -5.32 -28.99
N ILE A 436 2.97 -6.06 -28.07
CA ILE A 436 3.74 -5.51 -26.95
C ILE A 436 5.11 -6.19 -26.89
N GLY A 437 6.17 -5.37 -26.91
CA GLY A 437 7.55 -5.79 -26.77
C GLY A 437 8.10 -5.26 -25.46
N ALA A 438 8.24 -6.15 -24.47
CA ALA A 438 8.57 -5.79 -23.09
C ALA A 438 9.98 -6.26 -22.69
N GLY A 439 10.67 -5.44 -21.89
CA GLY A 439 11.81 -5.84 -21.07
C GLY A 439 13.11 -6.13 -21.80
N GLN A 440 13.30 -5.61 -23.03
CA GLN A 440 14.50 -5.92 -23.80
C GLN A 440 15.63 -4.92 -23.59
N MET A 441 16.86 -5.43 -23.61
CA MET A 441 18.08 -4.62 -23.58
C MET A 441 18.21 -3.74 -24.84
N SER A 442 17.63 -4.19 -25.96
CA SER A 442 17.61 -3.50 -27.25
C SER A 442 16.19 -3.09 -27.62
N ARG A 443 16.00 -1.81 -27.96
CA ARG A 443 14.70 -1.26 -28.39
C ARG A 443 14.25 -1.83 -29.74
N LEU A 444 15.19 -2.14 -30.63
CA LEU A 444 14.93 -2.82 -31.89
C LEU A 444 14.31 -4.21 -31.64
N ASP A 445 14.80 -4.94 -30.63
CA ASP A 445 14.27 -6.26 -30.30
C ASP A 445 12.86 -6.15 -29.72
N SER A 446 12.58 -5.15 -28.87
CA SER A 446 11.21 -4.86 -28.44
C SER A 446 10.27 -4.60 -29.62
N ALA A 447 10.69 -3.77 -30.59
CA ALA A 447 9.89 -3.49 -31.79
C ALA A 447 9.61 -4.76 -32.61
N ARG A 448 10.62 -5.61 -32.79
CA ARG A 448 10.51 -6.89 -33.53
C ARG A 448 9.65 -7.93 -32.82
N ILE A 449 9.81 -8.08 -31.50
CA ILE A 449 9.04 -9.04 -30.70
C ILE A 449 7.57 -8.68 -30.73
N ALA A 450 7.23 -7.40 -30.53
CA ALA A 450 5.85 -6.93 -30.58
C ALA A 450 5.20 -7.21 -31.95
N ALA A 451 5.91 -6.89 -33.04
CA ALA A 451 5.45 -7.15 -34.40
C ALA A 451 5.31 -8.65 -34.69
N TRP A 452 6.23 -9.48 -34.18
CA TRP A 452 6.15 -10.92 -34.31
C TRP A 452 4.93 -11.50 -33.60
N LYS A 453 4.71 -11.15 -32.32
CA LYS A 453 3.52 -11.59 -31.58
C LYS A 453 2.21 -11.19 -32.26
N ALA A 454 2.16 -9.98 -32.84
CA ALA A 454 1.00 -9.52 -33.58
C ALA A 454 0.71 -10.37 -34.83
N ARG A 455 1.75 -10.86 -35.52
CA ARG A 455 1.58 -11.80 -36.66
C ARG A 455 1.06 -13.15 -36.19
N ASP A 456 1.63 -13.70 -35.11
CA ASP A 456 1.18 -14.97 -34.55
C ASP A 456 -0.29 -14.88 -34.10
N ALA A 457 -0.70 -13.76 -33.49
CA ALA A 457 -2.09 -13.51 -33.11
C ALA A 457 -3.02 -13.42 -34.33
N ALA A 458 -2.57 -12.77 -35.41
CA ALA A 458 -3.34 -12.69 -36.65
C ALA A 458 -3.52 -14.05 -37.33
N GLU A 459 -2.46 -14.86 -37.39
CA GLU A 459 -2.51 -16.22 -37.91
C GLU A 459 -3.48 -17.08 -37.09
N ALA A 460 -3.36 -17.06 -35.76
CA ALA A 460 -4.22 -17.81 -34.86
C ALA A 460 -5.70 -17.40 -34.96
N ALA A 461 -5.97 -16.10 -35.18
CA ALA A 461 -7.32 -15.56 -35.31
C ALA A 461 -7.87 -15.59 -36.76
N GLY A 462 -7.06 -16.03 -37.74
CA GLY A 462 -7.44 -16.05 -39.16
C GLY A 462 -7.65 -14.66 -39.76
N TRP A 463 -7.00 -13.62 -39.23
CA TRP A 463 -7.06 -12.27 -39.78
C TRP A 463 -6.23 -12.17 -41.05
N ALA A 464 -6.71 -11.39 -42.03
CA ALA A 464 -5.98 -11.16 -43.27
C ALA A 464 -4.62 -10.46 -43.03
N GLU A 465 -4.55 -9.60 -42.01
CA GLU A 465 -3.35 -8.86 -41.65
C GLU A 465 -3.22 -8.69 -40.13
N PRO A 466 -1.99 -8.54 -39.60
CA PRO A 466 -1.79 -8.18 -38.20
C PRO A 466 -2.33 -6.80 -37.89
N LYS A 467 -2.88 -6.63 -36.68
CA LYS A 467 -3.42 -5.35 -36.19
C LYS A 467 -2.37 -4.24 -36.07
N THR A 468 -1.08 -4.55 -36.25
CA THR A 468 -0.01 -3.55 -36.36
C THR A 468 -0.14 -2.71 -37.64
N ARG A 469 -0.81 -3.20 -38.69
CA ARG A 469 -1.12 -2.43 -39.90
C ARG A 469 -2.03 -1.25 -39.55
N GLY A 470 -1.57 -0.03 -39.83
CA GLY A 470 -2.29 1.21 -39.52
C GLY A 470 -2.22 1.61 -38.04
N SER A 471 -1.40 0.94 -37.22
CA SER A 471 -1.31 1.23 -35.78
C SER A 471 -0.47 2.46 -35.46
N ALA A 472 -0.68 3.00 -34.27
CA ALA A 472 0.28 3.87 -33.60
C ALA A 472 1.26 3.05 -32.76
N VAL A 473 2.45 3.59 -32.52
CA VAL A 473 3.51 2.97 -31.72
C VAL A 473 4.02 3.94 -30.67
N ALA A 474 3.99 3.50 -29.42
CA ALA A 474 4.64 4.18 -28.31
C ALA A 474 5.98 3.53 -27.96
N SER A 475 6.96 4.38 -27.69
CA SER A 475 8.29 4.00 -27.22
C SER A 475 8.57 4.67 -25.89
N ASP A 476 8.71 3.90 -24.80
CA ASP A 476 8.88 4.42 -23.44
C ASP A 476 10.11 5.34 -23.24
N ALA A 477 11.12 5.20 -24.10
CA ALA A 477 12.22 6.14 -24.27
C ALA A 477 12.47 6.47 -25.76
N PHE A 478 13.40 7.38 -26.03
CA PHE A 478 13.74 7.75 -27.40
C PHE A 478 14.32 6.57 -28.20
N PHE A 479 14.18 6.60 -29.52
CA PHE A 479 14.91 5.71 -30.43
C PHE A 479 16.37 6.15 -30.55
N PRO A 480 17.35 5.31 -30.15
CA PRO A 480 18.77 5.68 -30.21
C PRO A 480 19.29 5.72 -31.65
N PHE A 481 18.70 4.92 -32.54
CA PHE A 481 18.95 4.86 -33.97
C PHE A 481 17.63 4.67 -34.72
N ALA A 482 17.61 4.96 -36.02
CA ALA A 482 16.40 4.84 -36.83
C ALA A 482 15.91 3.39 -37.00
N ASP A 483 16.75 2.38 -36.75
CA ASP A 483 16.45 0.96 -36.97
C ASP A 483 15.19 0.46 -36.23
N GLY A 484 15.00 0.84 -34.98
CA GLY A 484 13.81 0.49 -34.20
C GLY A 484 12.53 1.10 -34.78
N LEU A 485 12.59 2.36 -35.22
CA LEU A 485 11.49 3.02 -35.90
C LEU A 485 11.19 2.38 -37.25
N ILE A 486 12.23 2.06 -38.02
CA ILE A 486 12.10 1.41 -39.33
C ILE A 486 11.44 0.04 -39.15
N ALA A 487 11.85 -0.75 -38.16
CA ALA A 487 11.22 -2.03 -37.85
C ALA A 487 9.72 -1.87 -37.50
N ALA A 488 9.36 -0.81 -36.78
CA ALA A 488 7.95 -0.51 -36.50
C ALA A 488 7.15 -0.13 -37.75
N ALA A 489 7.74 0.66 -38.63
CA ALA A 489 7.14 1.01 -39.92
C ALA A 489 6.96 -0.21 -40.83
N GLU A 490 7.94 -1.11 -40.89
CA GLU A 490 7.87 -2.37 -41.65
C GLU A 490 6.76 -3.30 -41.14
N ALA A 491 6.49 -3.26 -39.83
CA ALA A 491 5.36 -3.95 -39.21
C ALA A 491 4.00 -3.31 -39.51
N GLY A 492 3.98 -2.15 -40.16
CA GLY A 492 2.78 -1.45 -40.61
C GLY A 492 2.32 -0.28 -39.75
N ALA A 493 3.13 0.14 -38.77
CA ALA A 493 2.82 1.34 -38.00
C ALA A 493 2.81 2.59 -38.90
N THR A 494 1.89 3.51 -38.61
CA THR A 494 1.73 4.78 -39.33
C THR A 494 2.06 5.98 -38.46
N ALA A 495 1.98 5.82 -37.14
CA ALA A 495 2.08 6.89 -36.16
C ALA A 495 3.04 6.52 -35.04
N ILE A 496 3.93 7.42 -34.64
CA ILE A 496 4.93 7.20 -33.58
C ILE A 496 4.79 8.25 -32.48
N ILE A 497 4.88 7.83 -31.22
CA ILE A 497 5.01 8.71 -30.05
C ILE A 497 6.20 8.26 -29.19
N GLN A 498 7.07 9.21 -28.85
CA GLN A 498 8.29 8.96 -28.06
C GLN A 498 8.69 10.22 -27.27
N PRO A 499 9.63 10.17 -26.32
CA PRO A 499 10.08 11.38 -25.63
C PRO A 499 10.86 12.36 -26.50
N GLY A 500 11.71 11.85 -27.40
CA GLY A 500 12.80 12.62 -28.00
C GLY A 500 13.98 12.86 -27.04
N GLY A 501 14.92 13.69 -27.45
CA GLY A 501 16.13 14.03 -26.70
C GLY A 501 17.39 13.24 -27.09
N SER A 502 17.35 12.48 -28.19
CA SER A 502 18.57 11.85 -28.73
C SER A 502 19.41 12.87 -29.49
N ILE A 503 20.74 12.71 -29.43
CA ILE A 503 21.64 13.44 -30.35
C ILE A 503 21.39 13.08 -31.83
N ARG A 504 20.66 11.99 -32.08
CA ARG A 504 20.29 11.48 -33.42
C ARG A 504 18.81 11.66 -33.74
N ASP A 505 18.07 12.50 -33.01
CA ASP A 505 16.65 12.71 -33.28
C ASP A 505 16.41 13.11 -34.75
N GLU A 506 17.27 13.95 -35.33
CA GLU A 506 17.16 14.36 -36.74
C GLU A 506 17.25 13.17 -37.71
N GLU A 507 18.13 12.20 -37.46
CA GLU A 507 18.24 10.97 -38.28
C GLU A 507 16.96 10.13 -38.20
N VAL A 508 16.40 10.01 -36.99
CA VAL A 508 15.18 9.22 -36.74
C VAL A 508 13.94 9.91 -37.35
N ILE A 509 13.85 11.23 -37.24
CA ILE A 509 12.77 12.04 -37.82
C ILE A 509 12.85 12.00 -39.35
N ALA A 510 14.05 12.12 -39.94
CA ALA A 510 14.23 12.01 -41.38
C ALA A 510 13.77 10.63 -41.90
N ALA A 511 14.15 9.55 -41.21
CA ALA A 511 13.70 8.19 -41.56
C ALA A 511 12.18 8.00 -41.47
N ALA A 512 11.52 8.72 -40.56
CA ALA A 512 10.06 8.73 -40.43
C ALA A 512 9.40 9.51 -41.56
N ASP A 513 9.92 10.69 -41.91
CA ASP A 513 9.47 11.50 -43.05
C ASP A 513 9.59 10.75 -44.38
N GLU A 514 10.71 10.04 -44.60
CA GLU A 514 10.93 9.19 -45.78
C GLU A 514 9.89 8.09 -45.95
N ARG A 515 9.21 7.71 -44.86
CA ARG A 515 8.20 6.64 -44.80
C ARG A 515 6.79 7.18 -44.62
N ASP A 516 6.60 8.50 -44.76
CA ASP A 516 5.33 9.18 -44.55
C ASP A 516 4.71 8.89 -43.17
N LEU A 517 5.52 8.82 -42.11
CA LEU A 517 5.03 8.61 -40.75
C LEU A 517 4.75 9.94 -40.04
N THR A 518 3.72 9.96 -39.21
CA THR A 518 3.55 11.04 -38.21
C THR A 518 4.32 10.70 -36.93
N MET A 519 5.03 11.67 -36.35
CA MET A 519 5.74 11.50 -35.09
C MET A 519 5.51 12.66 -34.13
N MET A 520 5.15 12.32 -32.90
CA MET A 520 4.96 13.26 -31.80
C MET A 520 6.01 13.03 -30.70
N LEU A 521 6.58 14.12 -30.17
CA LEU A 521 7.48 14.08 -29.03
C LEU A 521 6.77 14.54 -27.75
N THR A 522 6.94 13.77 -26.66
CA THR A 522 6.35 14.05 -25.34
C THR A 522 7.27 14.83 -24.41
N GLY A 523 8.60 14.78 -24.63
CA GLY A 523 9.59 15.29 -23.68
C GLY A 523 9.68 14.49 -22.36
N MET A 524 8.91 13.40 -22.20
CA MET A 524 8.83 12.60 -20.98
C MET A 524 9.23 11.17 -21.24
N ARG A 525 10.11 10.62 -20.39
CA ARG A 525 10.55 9.21 -20.47
C ARG A 525 9.99 8.41 -19.30
N HIS A 526 9.41 7.25 -19.58
CA HIS A 526 8.80 6.36 -18.58
C HIS A 526 9.56 5.04 -18.45
N PHE A 527 10.81 5.09 -17.99
CA PHE A 527 11.58 3.88 -17.76
C PHE A 527 11.08 3.09 -16.54
N ARG A 528 10.89 1.78 -16.72
CA ARG A 528 10.43 0.87 -15.68
C ARG A 528 11.24 -0.42 -15.68
N HIS A 529 11.88 -0.72 -14.55
CA HIS A 529 12.74 -1.88 -14.36
C HIS A 529 12.13 -2.83 -13.34
#